data_AF-A0A2I0VTN0-F1
#
_entry.id   AF-A0A2I0VTN0-F1
#
_cell.length_a   1.000
_cell.length_b   1.000
_cell.length_c   1.000
_cell.angle_alpha   90.00
_cell.angle_beta   90.00
_cell.angle_gamma   90.00
#
_symmetry.space_group_name_H-M   'P 1'
#
loop_
_entity.id
_entity.type
_entity.pdbx_description
1 polymer ?
#
loop_
_entity_poly.entity_id
_entity_poly.type
_entity_poly.pdbx_seq_one_letter_code
_entity_poly.pdbx_strand_id
1 'polypeptide(L)'
;MLEDGDDFDCPVCLSPPTKTIITRCAHIFCQICILKTLKTLNPCCPICRHPLSETDLFLAPTPEVSDENPTTDFSGLPISSKVLALLNLLLESKKHKESTKSVVFSQFRKMLILLEEVLRSAGFVTLRLDGSMSIKKRAEVIQEFSSNQPNALTPTVLLASLKAAGAGINLTVASRVYLVEPWWNPAAEEQAMDRVHRIGQNEEVKVVRLIVKDSIEERILAIQERKKKLAGGLFGKKAAKEQKKVQIEDIGTMLRL
;
A
#
# COMPACT_ATOMS: atom_id res chain seq x y z
N MET A 1 22.44 9.27 -4.77
CA MET A 1 21.94 7.93 -5.12
C MET A 1 21.41 7.33 -3.84
N LEU A 2 20.13 7.58 -3.55
CA LEU A 2 19.40 6.89 -2.49
C LEU A 2 18.50 5.92 -3.24
N GLU A 3 18.98 4.69 -3.37
CA GLU A 3 18.21 3.62 -3.99
C GLU A 3 17.08 3.21 -3.05
N ASP A 4 15.94 2.96 -3.68
CA ASP A 4 14.67 2.57 -3.12
C ASP A 4 14.77 1.28 -2.28
N GLY A 5 14.15 1.28 -1.10
CA GLY A 5 13.37 0.13 -0.61
C GLY A 5 13.98 -1.27 -0.65
N ASP A 6 15.26 -1.44 -0.30
CA ASP A 6 15.76 -2.76 0.06
C ASP A 6 15.19 -3.17 1.44
N ASP A 7 14.40 -4.24 1.45
CA ASP A 7 14.19 -5.03 2.66
C ASP A 7 15.58 -5.46 3.16
N PHE A 8 16.10 -4.81 4.21
CA PHE A 8 17.43 -5.12 4.73
C PHE A 8 17.44 -6.53 5.35
N ASP A 9 17.90 -7.54 4.59
CA ASP A 9 18.15 -8.88 5.12
C ASP A 9 19.26 -8.84 6.19
N CYS A 10 19.06 -9.59 7.28
CA CYS A 10 20.08 -9.74 8.30
C CYS A 10 21.30 -10.49 7.73
N PRO A 11 22.53 -9.93 7.75
CA PRO A 11 23.72 -10.56 7.17
C PRO A 11 24.17 -11.86 7.87
N VAL A 12 23.62 -12.16 9.04
CA VAL A 12 23.98 -13.35 9.84
C VAL A 12 23.09 -14.54 9.49
N CYS A 13 21.78 -14.32 9.27
CA CYS A 13 20.83 -15.39 8.94
C CYS A 13 20.32 -15.34 7.50
N LEU A 14 20.69 -14.30 6.74
CA LEU A 14 20.29 -14.11 5.34
C LEU A 14 18.76 -14.12 5.16
N SER A 15 18.06 -13.46 6.08
CA SER A 15 16.59 -13.37 6.07
C SER A 15 16.15 -12.03 6.65
N PRO A 16 14.91 -11.57 6.36
CA PRO A 16 14.39 -10.33 6.92
C PRO A 16 14.42 -10.37 8.45
N PRO A 17 14.88 -9.31 9.14
CA PRO A 17 15.06 -9.31 10.57
C PRO A 17 13.71 -9.41 11.30
N THR A 18 13.54 -10.45 12.11
CA THR A 18 12.33 -10.65 12.94
C THR A 18 12.19 -9.60 14.03
N LYS A 19 13.31 -9.24 14.67
CA LYS A 19 13.40 -8.12 15.62
C LYS A 19 14.65 -7.31 15.30
N THR A 20 14.42 -6.14 14.72
CA THR A 20 15.47 -5.31 14.10
C THR A 20 16.29 -4.60 15.17
N ILE A 21 17.58 -4.89 15.21
CA ILE A 21 18.58 -4.14 15.97
C ILE A 21 19.41 -3.29 15.01
N ILE A 22 19.61 -2.03 15.36
CA ILE A 22 20.51 -1.08 14.72
C ILE A 22 21.71 -0.93 15.64
N THR A 23 22.90 -1.23 15.15
CA THR A 23 24.14 -1.00 15.91
C THR A 23 24.55 0.46 15.87
N ARG A 24 25.45 0.92 16.76
CA ARG A 24 26.00 2.30 16.69
C ARG A 24 26.65 2.66 15.35
N CYS A 25 27.12 1.68 14.60
CA CYS A 25 27.69 1.85 13.26
C CYS A 25 26.64 1.75 12.15
N ALA A 26 25.35 1.89 12.50
CA ALA A 26 24.19 1.90 11.61
C ALA A 26 24.00 0.64 10.76
N HIS A 27 24.44 -0.53 11.25
CA HIS A 27 24.21 -1.81 10.59
C HIS A 27 23.05 -2.57 11.24
N ILE A 28 22.28 -3.28 10.42
CA ILE A 28 21.02 -3.90 10.82
C ILE A 28 21.17 -5.41 10.99
N PHE A 29 20.64 -5.96 12.08
CA PHE A 29 20.65 -7.40 12.38
C PHE A 29 19.37 -7.86 13.10
N CYS A 30 19.10 -9.16 13.10
CA CYS A 30 18.17 -9.76 14.07
C CYS A 30 18.75 -9.64 15.49
N GLN A 31 17.90 -9.36 16.49
CA GLN A 31 18.29 -9.32 17.90
C GLN A 31 19.03 -10.59 18.33
N ILE A 32 18.50 -11.77 17.98
CA ILE A 32 19.11 -13.05 18.36
C ILE A 32 20.47 -13.23 17.66
N CYS A 33 20.56 -12.86 16.39
CA CYS A 33 21.77 -13.02 15.60
C CYS A 33 22.93 -12.19 16.14
N ILE A 34 22.73 -10.89 16.38
CA ILE A 34 23.80 -10.01 16.85
C ILE A 34 24.24 -10.35 18.28
N LEU A 35 23.29 -10.68 19.17
CA LEU A 35 23.62 -11.10 20.53
C LEU A 35 24.41 -12.41 20.55
N LYS A 36 24.08 -13.36 19.66
CA LYS A 36 24.85 -14.61 19.53
C LYS A 36 26.27 -14.31 19.06
N THR A 37 26.43 -13.48 18.02
CA THR A 37 27.75 -13.06 17.52
C THR A 37 28.59 -12.41 18.62
N LEU A 38 28.05 -11.48 19.39
CA LEU A 38 28.80 -10.80 20.47
C LEU A 38 29.22 -11.75 21.60
N LYS A 39 28.50 -12.86 21.81
CA LYS A 39 28.81 -13.88 22.82
C LYS A 39 29.80 -14.95 22.33
N THR A 40 29.82 -15.26 21.03
CA THR A 40 30.62 -16.37 20.49
C THR A 40 31.85 -15.92 19.68
N LEU A 41 31.87 -14.68 19.22
CA LEU A 41 32.94 -14.09 18.41
C LEU A 41 33.44 -12.81 19.10
N ASN A 42 34.59 -12.30 18.64
CA ASN A 42 35.10 -11.01 19.12
C ASN A 42 33.99 -9.93 19.06
N PRO A 43 33.91 -9.05 20.08
CA PRO A 43 32.81 -8.08 20.24
C PRO A 43 32.93 -6.94 19.22
N CYS A 44 32.61 -7.26 17.96
CA CYS A 44 32.69 -6.37 16.81
C CYS A 44 31.48 -6.57 15.88
N CYS A 45 31.17 -5.53 15.09
CA CYS A 45 30.17 -5.59 14.04
C CYS A 45 30.57 -6.59 12.94
N PRO A 46 29.70 -7.54 12.54
CA PRO A 46 29.96 -8.46 11.43
C PRO A 46 30.24 -7.80 10.08
N ILE A 47 29.71 -6.60 9.85
CA ILE A 47 29.82 -5.90 8.56
C ILE A 47 31.10 -5.05 8.51
N CYS A 48 31.27 -4.15 9.48
CA CYS A 48 32.35 -3.15 9.43
C CYS A 48 33.44 -3.33 10.50
N ARG A 49 33.36 -4.40 11.30
CA ARG A 49 34.33 -4.77 12.35
C ARG A 49 34.56 -3.73 13.46
N HIS A 50 33.73 -2.68 13.53
CA HIS A 50 33.76 -1.74 14.65
C HIS A 50 33.50 -2.47 15.97
N PRO A 51 34.25 -2.18 17.06
CA PRO A 51 33.95 -2.74 18.37
C PRO A 51 32.51 -2.44 18.76
N LEU A 52 31.81 -3.43 19.31
CA LEU A 52 30.41 -3.33 19.73
C LEU A 52 30.22 -4.06 21.06
N SER A 53 29.45 -3.44 21.94
CA SER A 53 28.95 -4.02 23.19
C SER A 53 27.42 -4.08 23.19
N GLU A 54 26.81 -4.76 24.16
CA GLU A 54 25.35 -4.83 24.26
C GLU A 54 24.70 -3.45 24.42
N THR A 55 25.41 -2.47 25.00
CA THR A 55 24.94 -1.08 25.14
C THR A 55 24.94 -0.30 23.82
N ASP A 56 25.64 -0.79 22.79
CA ASP A 56 25.70 -0.18 21.45
C ASP A 56 24.61 -0.72 20.50
N LEU A 57 23.64 -1.47 21.04
CA LEU A 57 22.55 -2.10 20.30
C LEU A 57 21.24 -1.35 20.57
N PHE A 58 20.70 -0.74 19.52
CA PHE A 58 19.44 0.00 19.58
C PHE A 58 18.33 -0.83 18.95
N LEU A 59 17.26 -1.06 19.69
CA LEU A 59 16.07 -1.69 19.13
C LEU A 59 15.43 -0.70 18.15
N ALA A 60 15.32 -1.07 16.88
CA ALA A 60 14.54 -0.27 15.96
C ALA A 60 13.08 -0.30 16.44
N PRO A 61 12.36 0.84 16.42
CA PRO A 61 10.93 0.84 16.66
C PRO A 61 10.31 -0.10 15.62
N THR A 62 9.82 -1.25 16.07
CA THR A 62 8.94 -2.05 15.23
C THR A 62 7.68 -1.21 15.04
N PRO A 63 7.20 -0.97 13.81
CA PRO A 63 5.78 -0.76 13.66
C PRO A 63 5.17 -2.04 14.21
N GLU A 64 4.59 -1.99 15.40
CA GLU A 64 3.96 -3.15 16.01
C GLU A 64 2.93 -3.68 15.00
N VAL A 65 3.27 -4.78 14.34
CA VAL A 65 2.29 -5.67 13.72
C VAL A 65 1.94 -6.65 14.82
N SER A 66 1.31 -6.13 15.88
CA SER A 66 0.53 -6.94 16.76
C SER A 66 -0.77 -7.23 16.03
N ASP A 67 -1.08 -8.52 15.86
CA ASP A 67 -2.44 -9.02 15.58
C ASP A 67 -3.39 -8.79 16.78
N GLU A 68 -3.01 -7.90 17.71
CA GLU A 68 -3.89 -7.33 18.71
C GLU A 68 -4.36 -6.01 18.15
N ASN A 69 -5.66 -5.92 17.83
CA ASN A 69 -6.31 -4.68 17.44
C ASN A 69 -5.81 -3.54 18.34
N PRO A 70 -4.97 -2.61 17.85
CA PRO A 70 -4.74 -1.42 18.61
C PRO A 70 -6.08 -0.71 18.56
N THR A 71 -6.77 -0.72 19.69
CA THR A 71 -7.75 0.31 20.00
C THR A 71 -6.95 1.56 20.27
N THR A 72 -6.28 2.06 19.23
CA THR A 72 -5.78 3.43 19.25
C THR A 72 -7.05 4.26 19.25
N ASP A 73 -7.37 4.81 20.41
CA ASP A 73 -8.54 5.64 20.58
C ASP A 73 -8.30 6.94 19.79
N PHE A 74 -8.62 6.92 18.50
CA PHE A 74 -8.56 8.07 17.58
C PHE A 74 -9.69 9.07 17.85
N SER A 75 -10.39 8.96 18.99
CA SER A 75 -11.40 9.92 19.47
C SER A 75 -10.77 11.27 19.85
N GLY A 76 -10.16 11.94 18.86
CA GLY A 76 -9.52 13.24 19.04
C GLY A 76 -8.46 13.60 18.01
N LEU A 77 -7.98 12.65 17.19
CA LEU A 77 -7.05 13.00 16.11
C LEU A 77 -7.81 13.60 14.92
N PRO A 78 -7.36 14.73 14.35
CA PRO A 78 -8.00 15.32 13.19
C PRO A 78 -7.94 14.34 12.00
N ILE A 79 -9.12 13.84 11.60
CA ILE A 79 -9.31 13.00 10.43
C ILE A 79 -8.96 13.83 9.18
N SER A 80 -8.12 13.29 8.29
CA SER A 80 -7.75 14.02 7.07
C SER A 80 -8.95 14.19 6.13
N SER A 81 -8.93 15.25 5.32
CA SER A 81 -10.01 15.57 4.38
C SER A 81 -10.36 14.42 3.44
N LYS A 82 -9.36 13.65 2.98
CA LYS A 82 -9.56 12.49 2.13
C LYS A 82 -10.22 11.31 2.84
N VAL A 83 -9.82 11.04 4.08
CA VAL A 83 -10.42 9.97 4.89
C VAL A 83 -11.89 10.30 5.16
N LEU A 84 -12.18 11.55 5.51
CA LEU A 84 -13.55 12.02 5.73
C LEU A 84 -14.40 11.93 4.45
N ALA A 85 -13.85 12.36 3.30
CA ALA A 85 -14.53 12.25 2.01
C ALA A 85 -14.82 10.79 1.63
N LEU A 86 -13.84 9.90 1.81
CA LEU A 86 -14.01 8.47 1.57
C LEU A 86 -15.10 7.87 2.47
N LEU A 87 -15.07 8.20 3.77
CA LEU A 87 -16.06 7.71 4.72
C LEU A 87 -17.47 8.13 4.33
N ASN A 88 -17.66 9.39 3.95
CA ASN A 88 -18.96 9.89 3.50
C ASN A 88 -19.46 9.14 2.26
N LEU A 89 -18.59 8.90 1.28
CA LEU A 89 -18.93 8.14 0.07
C LEU A 89 -19.29 6.69 0.38
N LEU A 90 -18.58 6.04 1.29
CA LEU A 90 -18.87 4.67 1.72
C LEU A 90 -20.20 4.59 2.48
N LEU A 91 -20.48 5.55 3.37
CA LEU A 91 -21.74 5.63 4.10
C LEU A 91 -22.92 5.89 3.15
N GLU A 92 -22.76 6.77 2.16
CA GLU A 92 -23.77 7.00 1.13
C GLU A 92 -24.04 5.73 0.32
N SER A 93 -22.98 5.01 -0.08
CA SER A 93 -23.11 3.74 -0.78
C SER A 93 -23.83 2.69 0.06
N LYS A 94 -23.50 2.59 1.36
CA LYS A 94 -24.13 1.66 2.30
C LYS A 94 -25.62 1.98 2.50
N LYS A 95 -25.99 3.26 2.57
CA LYS A 95 -27.39 3.72 2.66
C LYS A 95 -28.21 3.34 1.43
N HIS A 96 -27.62 3.41 0.24
CA HIS A 96 -28.31 3.02 -0.99
C HIS A 96 -28.49 1.50 -1.09
N LYS A 97 -27.47 0.72 -0.75
CA LYS A 97 -27.51 -0.74 -0.72
C LYS A 97 -26.48 -1.27 0.28
N GLU A 98 -26.96 -1.85 1.38
CA GLU A 98 -26.10 -2.29 2.48
C GLU A 98 -25.10 -3.37 2.08
N SER A 99 -25.45 -4.22 1.10
CA SER A 99 -24.59 -5.27 0.57
C SER A 99 -23.60 -4.81 -0.51
N THR A 100 -23.55 -3.51 -0.84
CA THR A 100 -22.60 -3.01 -1.84
C THR A 100 -21.16 -3.18 -1.38
N LYS A 101 -20.41 -4.00 -2.12
CA LYS A 101 -18.98 -4.19 -1.89
C LYS A 101 -18.16 -3.12 -2.61
N SER A 102 -17.17 -2.60 -1.88
CA SER A 102 -16.29 -1.53 -2.32
C SER A 102 -14.83 -1.97 -2.28
N VAL A 103 -14.03 -1.53 -3.24
CA VAL A 103 -12.57 -1.67 -3.21
C VAL A 103 -11.95 -0.29 -3.09
N VAL A 104 -11.10 -0.10 -2.10
CA VAL A 104 -10.34 1.12 -1.88
C VAL A 104 -8.88 0.85 -2.19
N PHE A 105 -8.35 1.51 -3.21
CA PHE A 105 -6.95 1.39 -3.57
C PHE A 105 -6.11 2.52 -3.00
N SER A 106 -4.92 2.16 -2.52
CA SER A 106 -3.87 3.10 -2.15
C SER A 106 -2.50 2.62 -2.62
N GLN A 107 -1.60 3.54 -2.93
CA GLN A 107 -0.18 3.26 -3.14
C GLN A 107 0.55 3.06 -1.80
N PHE A 108 0.04 3.65 -0.71
CA PHE A 108 0.70 3.69 0.59
C PHE A 108 0.11 2.65 1.55
N ARG A 109 0.91 1.63 1.92
CA ARG A 109 0.48 0.62 2.90
C ARG A 109 0.04 1.23 4.24
N LYS A 110 0.73 2.28 4.70
CA LYS A 110 0.38 3.00 5.93
C LYS A 110 -1.01 3.64 5.86
N MET A 111 -1.41 4.11 4.68
CA MET A 111 -2.75 4.67 4.47
C MET A 111 -3.82 3.58 4.58
N LEU A 112 -3.57 2.38 4.04
CA LEU A 112 -4.49 1.25 4.19
C LEU A 112 -4.69 0.86 5.67
N ILE A 113 -3.62 0.86 6.46
CA ILE A 113 -3.69 0.57 7.91
C ILE A 113 -4.55 1.61 8.63
N LEU A 114 -4.30 2.90 8.36
CA LEU A 114 -5.07 4.00 8.96
C LEU A 114 -6.55 3.94 8.56
N LEU A 115 -6.83 3.64 7.30
CA LEU A 115 -8.21 3.50 6.82
C LEU A 115 -8.94 2.33 7.48
N GLU A 116 -8.25 1.21 7.70
CA GLU A 116 -8.83 0.03 8.34
C GLU A 116 -9.44 0.37 9.70
N GLU A 117 -8.69 1.11 10.51
CA GLU A 117 -9.11 1.52 11.84
C GLU A 117 -10.29 2.50 11.80
N VAL A 118 -10.20 3.54 10.97
CA VAL A 118 -11.28 4.55 10.86
C VAL A 118 -12.58 3.94 10.35
N LEU A 119 -12.49 3.05 9.35
CA LEU A 119 -13.67 2.40 8.78
C LEU A 119 -14.29 1.39 9.75
N ARG A 120 -13.47 0.68 10.52
CA ARG A 120 -13.96 -0.23 11.56
C ARG A 120 -14.71 0.53 12.66
N SER A 121 -14.18 1.66 13.11
CA SER A 121 -14.86 2.55 14.07
C SER A 121 -16.17 3.11 13.52
N ALA A 122 -16.31 3.24 12.20
CA ALA A 122 -17.55 3.62 11.52
C ALA A 122 -18.50 2.44 11.22
N GLY A 123 -18.19 1.23 11.69
CA GLY A 123 -19.06 0.05 11.54
C GLY A 123 -18.99 -0.63 10.17
N PHE A 124 -17.85 -0.52 9.46
CA PHE A 124 -17.56 -1.32 8.29
C PHE A 124 -16.74 -2.56 8.66
N VAL A 125 -17.06 -3.69 8.01
CA VAL A 125 -16.20 -4.87 8.04
C VAL A 125 -15.26 -4.79 6.84
N THR A 126 -13.97 -4.71 7.14
CA THR A 126 -12.90 -4.49 6.17
C THR A 126 -12.01 -5.71 6.04
N LEU A 127 -11.52 -5.96 4.82
CA LEU A 127 -10.38 -6.84 4.56
C LEU A 127 -9.23 -6.03 3.98
N ARG A 128 -7.99 -6.52 4.14
CA ARG A 128 -6.79 -5.89 3.58
C ARG A 128 -6.04 -6.84 2.66
N LEU A 129 -5.61 -6.31 1.53
CA LEU A 129 -4.82 -7.01 0.52
C LEU A 129 -3.60 -6.18 0.11
N ASP A 130 -2.43 -6.55 0.59
CA ASP A 130 -1.18 -5.86 0.24
C ASP A 130 -0.10 -6.81 -0.33
N GLY A 131 1.00 -6.21 -0.80
CA GLY A 131 2.06 -6.93 -1.51
C GLY A 131 2.91 -7.85 -0.63
N SER A 132 2.87 -7.68 0.69
CA SER A 132 3.64 -8.48 1.66
C SER A 132 3.00 -9.83 1.97
N MET A 133 1.74 -10.03 1.58
CA MET A 133 0.98 -11.25 1.88
C MET A 133 1.44 -12.42 1.02
N SER A 134 1.49 -13.61 1.64
CA SER A 134 1.70 -14.86 0.91
C SER A 134 0.58 -15.13 -0.10
N ILE A 135 0.87 -15.92 -1.14
CA ILE A 135 -0.11 -16.29 -2.18
C ILE A 135 -1.33 -16.96 -1.56
N LYS A 136 -1.12 -17.86 -0.57
CA LYS A 136 -2.20 -18.54 0.14
C LYS A 136 -3.10 -17.56 0.89
N LYS A 137 -2.52 -16.65 1.66
CA LYS A 137 -3.30 -15.65 2.42
C LYS A 137 -4.06 -14.70 1.51
N ARG A 138 -3.47 -14.32 0.37
CA ARG A 138 -4.16 -13.54 -0.67
C ARG A 138 -5.39 -14.26 -1.21
N ALA A 139 -5.28 -15.55 -1.51
CA ALA A 139 -6.42 -16.34 -2.00
C ALA A 139 -7.55 -16.42 -0.95
N GLU A 140 -7.20 -16.62 0.32
CA GLU A 140 -8.16 -16.62 1.44
C GLU A 140 -8.92 -15.29 1.52
N VAL A 141 -8.22 -14.15 1.49
CA VAL A 141 -8.86 -12.82 1.55
C VAL A 141 -9.79 -12.58 0.37
N ILE A 142 -9.39 -12.98 -0.84
CA ILE A 142 -10.23 -12.81 -2.04
C ILE A 142 -11.47 -13.69 -1.95
N GLN A 143 -11.33 -14.92 -1.47
CA GLN A 143 -12.45 -15.84 -1.28
C GLN A 143 -13.43 -15.31 -0.22
N GLU A 144 -12.90 -14.82 0.90
CA GLU A 144 -13.70 -14.23 1.98
C GLU A 144 -14.44 -12.98 1.50
N PHE A 145 -13.75 -12.09 0.78
CA PHE A 145 -14.36 -10.92 0.16
C PHE A 145 -15.42 -11.30 -0.89
N SER A 146 -15.27 -12.42 -1.58
CA SER A 146 -16.24 -12.91 -2.56
C SER A 146 -17.44 -13.62 -1.93
N SER A 147 -17.42 -13.86 -0.62
CA SER A 147 -18.54 -14.49 0.07
C SER A 147 -19.75 -13.54 0.12
N ASN A 148 -20.92 -14.09 -0.21
CA ASN A 148 -22.21 -13.37 -0.22
C ASN A 148 -23.10 -13.77 0.95
N GLN A 149 -22.53 -14.30 2.04
CA GLN A 149 -23.30 -14.61 3.23
C GLN A 149 -23.89 -13.31 3.77
N PRO A 150 -25.21 -13.17 3.93
CA PRO A 150 -25.81 -11.94 4.43
C PRO A 150 -25.80 -11.96 5.97
N ASN A 151 -24.70 -11.52 6.57
CA ASN A 151 -24.64 -11.31 8.01
C ASN A 151 -23.91 -10.00 8.34
N ALA A 152 -24.05 -9.53 9.57
CA ALA A 152 -23.44 -8.28 10.03
C ALA A 152 -21.89 -8.30 10.00
N LEU A 153 -21.29 -9.49 9.90
CA LEU A 153 -19.85 -9.71 9.85
C LEU A 153 -19.33 -9.82 8.40
N THR A 154 -20.17 -9.62 7.39
CA THR A 154 -19.76 -9.78 6.00
C THR A 154 -18.90 -8.62 5.53
N PRO A 155 -17.68 -8.89 5.01
CA PRO A 155 -16.83 -7.83 4.49
C PRO A 155 -17.47 -7.10 3.30
N THR A 156 -17.59 -5.79 3.46
CA THR A 156 -18.13 -4.87 2.44
C THR A 156 -17.06 -3.96 1.87
N VAL A 157 -15.89 -3.85 2.50
CA VAL A 157 -14.79 -3.02 2.02
C VAL A 157 -13.50 -3.83 1.92
N LEU A 158 -12.85 -3.82 0.76
CA LEU A 158 -11.51 -4.35 0.55
C LEU A 158 -10.51 -3.20 0.38
N LEU A 159 -9.54 -3.13 1.28
CA LEU A 159 -8.41 -2.19 1.25
C LEU A 159 -7.25 -2.83 0.50
N ALA A 160 -6.97 -2.40 -0.72
CA ALA A 160 -5.99 -3.02 -1.59
C ALA A 160 -4.83 -2.09 -1.96
N SER A 161 -3.60 -2.59 -1.98
CA SER A 161 -2.50 -1.82 -2.56
C SER A 161 -2.56 -1.85 -4.09
N LEU A 162 -2.17 -0.76 -4.75
CA LEU A 162 -2.08 -0.75 -6.23
C LEU A 162 -1.12 -1.84 -6.75
N LYS A 163 -0.05 -2.13 -5.99
CA LYS A 163 0.90 -3.22 -6.32
C LYS A 163 0.24 -4.60 -6.27
N ALA A 164 -0.65 -4.85 -5.29
CA ALA A 164 -1.36 -6.13 -5.18
C ALA A 164 -2.35 -6.36 -6.33
N ALA A 165 -2.88 -5.29 -6.93
CA ALA A 165 -3.79 -5.37 -8.07
C ALA A 165 -3.12 -5.89 -9.37
N GLY A 166 -1.79 -5.80 -9.48
CA GLY A 166 -1.02 -6.32 -10.61
C GLY A 166 -0.99 -7.86 -10.70
N ALA A 167 -1.32 -8.56 -9.61
CA ALA A 167 -1.13 -10.01 -9.48
C ALA A 167 -2.24 -10.90 -10.08
N GLY A 168 -3.14 -10.36 -10.91
CA GLY A 168 -4.14 -11.20 -11.61
C GLY A 168 -5.41 -11.52 -10.80
N ILE A 169 -5.73 -10.74 -9.77
CA ILE A 169 -6.88 -10.98 -8.89
C ILE A 169 -8.23 -10.71 -9.58
N ASN A 170 -9.31 -11.35 -9.10
CA ASN A 170 -10.68 -11.11 -9.56
C ASN A 170 -11.51 -10.50 -8.43
N LEU A 171 -12.06 -9.31 -8.66
CA LEU A 171 -12.83 -8.53 -7.69
C LEU A 171 -14.19 -8.10 -8.25
N THR A 172 -14.76 -8.86 -9.20
CA THR A 172 -16.06 -8.58 -9.84
C THR A 172 -17.25 -8.57 -8.87
N VAL A 173 -17.07 -8.99 -7.63
CA VAL A 173 -18.09 -8.88 -6.57
C VAL A 173 -18.30 -7.46 -6.06
N ALA A 174 -17.36 -6.54 -6.33
CA ALA A 174 -17.46 -5.14 -5.96
C ALA A 174 -18.01 -4.29 -7.12
N SER A 175 -18.80 -3.27 -6.81
CA SER A 175 -19.36 -2.32 -7.78
C SER A 175 -18.98 -0.86 -7.49
N ARG A 176 -18.14 -0.64 -6.48
CA ARG A 176 -17.57 0.66 -6.11
C ARG A 176 -16.06 0.57 -6.01
N VAL A 177 -15.37 1.50 -6.65
CA VAL A 177 -13.91 1.61 -6.61
C VAL A 177 -13.54 3.02 -6.17
N TYR A 178 -12.68 3.12 -5.16
CA TYR A 178 -12.16 4.39 -4.66
C TYR A 178 -10.64 4.41 -4.81
N LEU A 179 -10.12 5.41 -5.52
CA LEU A 179 -8.68 5.67 -5.60
C LEU A 179 -8.37 6.82 -4.63
N VAL A 180 -7.66 6.50 -3.55
CA VAL A 180 -7.42 7.46 -2.45
C VAL A 180 -6.43 8.55 -2.86
N GLU A 181 -5.49 8.23 -3.74
CA GLU A 181 -4.56 9.19 -4.31
C GLU A 181 -4.18 8.80 -5.75
N PRO A 182 -3.84 9.79 -6.60
CA PRO A 182 -3.41 9.50 -7.96
C PRO A 182 -2.00 8.94 -7.99
N TRP A 183 -1.74 8.06 -8.96
CA TRP A 183 -0.43 7.46 -9.20
C TRP A 183 0.14 7.92 -10.54
N TRP A 184 1.45 8.17 -10.61
CA TRP A 184 2.08 8.72 -11.82
C TRP A 184 2.02 7.79 -13.06
N ASN A 185 1.79 6.48 -12.84
CA ASN A 185 1.60 5.49 -13.90
C ASN A 185 0.09 5.22 -14.11
N PRO A 186 -0.54 5.81 -15.15
CA PRO A 186 -1.98 5.64 -15.39
C PRO A 186 -2.37 4.19 -15.72
N ALA A 187 -1.48 3.42 -16.36
CA ALA A 187 -1.75 2.04 -16.72
C ALA A 187 -1.90 1.14 -15.49
N ALA A 188 -1.21 1.46 -14.39
CA ALA A 188 -1.35 0.71 -13.14
C ALA A 188 -2.71 0.95 -12.48
N GLU A 189 -3.23 2.18 -12.52
CA GLU A 189 -4.59 2.47 -12.04
C GLU A 189 -5.65 1.78 -12.90
N GLU A 190 -5.51 1.85 -14.23
CA GLU A 190 -6.42 1.20 -15.17
C GLU A 190 -6.46 -0.31 -14.95
N GLN A 191 -5.30 -0.95 -14.83
CA GLN A 191 -5.22 -2.37 -14.51
C GLN A 191 -5.87 -2.72 -13.17
N ALA A 192 -5.79 -1.84 -12.17
CA ALA A 192 -6.45 -2.05 -10.88
C ALA A 192 -7.98 -1.95 -10.99
N MET A 193 -8.49 -0.97 -11.73
CA MET A 193 -9.93 -0.83 -12.03
C MET A 193 -10.45 -2.04 -12.82
N ASP A 194 -9.68 -2.55 -13.78
CA ASP A 194 -10.01 -3.73 -14.59
C ASP A 194 -10.11 -5.03 -13.77
N ARG A 195 -9.66 -5.04 -12.51
CA ARG A 195 -9.91 -6.18 -11.60
C ARG A 195 -11.35 -6.24 -11.13
N VAL A 196 -12.05 -5.10 -11.17
CA VAL A 196 -13.44 -4.92 -10.73
C VAL A 196 -14.37 -4.80 -11.94
N HIS A 197 -14.01 -3.95 -12.90
CA HIS A 197 -14.69 -3.82 -14.19
C HIS A 197 -14.19 -4.88 -15.17
N ARG A 198 -14.55 -6.14 -14.89
CA ARG A 198 -14.11 -7.32 -15.65
C ARG A 198 -15.31 -8.17 -16.08
N ILE A 199 -15.09 -9.04 -17.07
CA ILE A 199 -16.03 -10.12 -17.43
C ILE A 199 -16.40 -10.90 -16.15
N GLY A 200 -17.70 -11.03 -15.89
CA GLY A 200 -18.27 -11.61 -14.67
C GLY A 200 -18.84 -10.58 -13.67
N GLN A 201 -18.70 -9.29 -13.97
CA GLN A 201 -19.42 -8.22 -13.28
C GLN A 201 -20.88 -8.15 -13.73
N ASN A 202 -21.80 -8.02 -12.78
CA ASN A 202 -23.25 -7.94 -13.04
C ASN A 202 -23.86 -6.58 -12.65
N GLU A 203 -23.09 -5.69 -12.01
CA GLU A 203 -23.52 -4.35 -11.61
C GLU A 203 -22.69 -3.26 -12.29
N GLU A 204 -23.25 -2.06 -12.38
CA GLU A 204 -22.52 -0.89 -12.86
C GLU A 204 -21.39 -0.53 -11.88
N VAL A 205 -20.16 -0.53 -12.38
CA VAL A 205 -18.97 -0.17 -11.59
C VAL A 205 -18.78 1.33 -11.58
N LYS A 206 -18.91 1.95 -10.40
CA LYS A 206 -18.60 3.37 -10.20
C LYS A 206 -17.20 3.52 -9.64
N VAL A 207 -16.36 4.28 -10.35
CA VAL A 207 -15.01 4.64 -9.91
C VAL A 207 -14.98 6.09 -9.44
N VAL A 208 -14.42 6.34 -8.26
CA VAL A 208 -14.21 7.68 -7.71
C VAL A 208 -12.73 7.88 -7.41
N ARG A 209 -12.15 8.97 -7.93
CA ARG A 209 -10.79 9.42 -7.61
C ARG A 209 -10.85 10.57 -6.61
N LEU A 210 -10.17 10.43 -5.48
CA LEU A 210 -10.05 11.50 -4.48
C LEU A 210 -8.83 12.36 -4.79
N ILE A 211 -9.08 13.62 -5.15
CA ILE A 211 -8.05 14.58 -5.56
C ILE A 211 -8.16 15.83 -4.70
N VAL A 212 -7.06 16.23 -4.07
CA VAL A 212 -6.98 17.52 -3.37
C VAL A 212 -6.75 18.63 -4.39
N LYS A 213 -7.62 19.63 -4.39
CA LYS A 213 -7.50 20.83 -5.22
C LYS A 213 -6.26 21.64 -4.85
N ASP A 214 -5.66 22.31 -5.82
CA ASP A 214 -4.51 23.21 -5.63
C ASP A 214 -3.32 22.48 -4.98
N SER A 215 -3.09 21.22 -5.40
CA SER A 215 -2.08 20.34 -4.81
C SER A 215 -1.22 19.63 -5.85
N ILE A 216 -0.16 18.95 -5.38
CA ILE A 216 0.69 18.09 -6.22
C ILE A 216 -0.11 17.00 -6.97
N GLU A 217 -1.27 16.61 -6.45
CA GLU A 217 -2.12 15.57 -7.05
C GLU A 217 -2.67 15.98 -8.41
N GLU A 218 -3.00 17.26 -8.60
CA GLU A 218 -3.43 17.79 -9.90
C GLU A 218 -2.29 17.77 -10.92
N ARG A 219 -1.05 17.97 -10.47
CA ARG A 219 0.14 17.82 -11.33
C ARG A 219 0.34 16.37 -11.75
N ILE A 220 0.10 15.41 -10.85
CA ILE A 220 0.13 13.98 -11.18
C ILE A 220 -0.92 13.65 -12.25
N LEU A 221 -2.14 14.20 -12.14
CA LEU A 221 -3.17 14.03 -13.16
C LEU A 221 -2.74 14.61 -14.52
N ALA A 222 -2.11 15.79 -14.53
CA ALA A 222 -1.57 16.37 -15.76
C ALA A 222 -0.51 15.47 -16.41
N ILE A 223 0.36 14.84 -15.61
CA ILE A 223 1.34 13.85 -16.06
C ILE A 223 0.65 12.62 -16.64
N GLN A 224 -0.38 12.08 -15.98
CA GLN A 224 -1.15 10.95 -16.49
C GLN A 224 -1.77 11.27 -17.86
N GLU A 225 -2.37 12.45 -18.00
CA GLU A 225 -3.01 12.87 -19.26
C GLU A 225 -1.98 13.00 -20.39
N ARG A 226 -0.81 13.57 -20.10
CA ARG A 226 0.30 13.63 -21.07
C ARG A 226 0.74 12.23 -21.49
N LYS A 227 0.89 11.30 -20.54
CA LYS A 227 1.26 9.90 -20.82
C LYS A 227 0.23 9.17 -21.67
N LYS A 228 -1.06 9.36 -21.38
CA LYS A 228 -2.15 8.75 -22.17
C LYS A 228 -2.14 9.24 -23.61
N LYS A 229 -1.98 10.55 -23.83
CA LYS A 229 -1.87 11.14 -25.18
C LYS A 229 -0.70 10.57 -25.97
N LEU A 230 0.46 10.44 -25.31
CA LEU A 230 1.66 9.87 -25.94
C LEU A 230 1.49 8.39 -26.27
N ALA A 231 0.88 7.61 -25.37
CA ALA A 231 0.61 6.19 -25.60
C ALA A 231 -0.34 5.95 -26.79
N GLY A 232 -1.35 6.82 -26.97
CA GLY A 232 -2.27 6.74 -28.11
C GLY A 232 -1.67 7.14 -29.46
N GLY A 233 -0.56 7.90 -29.47
CA GLY A 233 0.05 8.45 -30.69
C GLY A 233 1.29 7.71 -31.20
N LEU A 234 1.83 6.74 -30.46
CA LEU A 234 3.15 6.16 -30.73
C LEU A 234 3.13 4.62 -30.77
N PHE A 235 3.27 4.06 -31.98
CA PHE A 235 3.63 2.65 -32.19
C PHE A 235 5.08 2.54 -32.69
N GLY A 236 5.91 1.71 -32.03
CA GLY A 236 7.26 1.35 -32.49
C GLY A 236 8.43 1.83 -31.62
N LYS A 237 9.68 1.54 -32.04
CA LYS A 237 10.92 1.77 -31.27
C LYS A 237 11.18 3.23 -30.86
N LYS A 238 10.56 4.22 -31.52
CA LYS A 238 10.61 5.65 -31.12
C LYS A 238 9.87 5.90 -29.80
N ALA A 239 8.81 5.13 -29.53
CA ALA A 239 7.99 5.26 -28.31
C ALA A 239 8.81 5.04 -27.03
N ALA A 240 9.72 4.07 -27.01
CA ALA A 240 10.52 3.76 -25.81
C ALA A 240 11.54 4.87 -25.47
N LYS A 241 12.10 5.55 -26.47
CA LYS A 241 13.05 6.65 -26.27
C LYS A 241 12.33 7.92 -25.81
N GLU A 242 11.15 8.19 -26.37
CA GLU A 242 10.29 9.30 -25.94
C GLU A 242 9.70 9.07 -24.54
N GLN A 243 9.29 7.84 -24.21
CA GLN A 243 8.83 7.48 -22.86
C GLN A 243 9.90 7.75 -21.79
N LYS A 244 11.17 7.38 -22.02
CA LYS A 244 12.27 7.69 -21.09
C LYS A 244 12.50 9.19 -20.92
N LYS A 245 12.39 9.97 -22.01
CA LYS A 245 12.57 11.43 -21.96
C LYS A 245 11.45 12.10 -21.17
N VAL A 246 10.21 11.67 -21.39
CA VAL A 246 9.03 12.13 -20.67
C VAL A 246 9.13 11.78 -19.19
N GLN A 247 9.61 10.59 -18.84
CA GLN A 247 9.80 10.18 -17.45
C GLN A 247 10.78 11.11 -16.68
N ILE A 248 11.85 11.59 -17.31
CA ILE A 248 12.80 12.54 -16.70
C ILE A 248 12.17 13.93 -16.55
N GLU A 249 11.44 14.38 -17.57
CA GLU A 249 10.72 15.67 -17.53
C GLU A 249 9.60 15.68 -16.47
N ASP A 250 8.92 14.55 -16.27
CA ASP A 250 7.87 14.39 -15.26
C ASP A 250 8.43 14.54 -13.84
N ILE A 251 9.59 13.92 -13.56
CA ILE A 251 10.30 14.09 -12.28
C ILE A 251 10.64 15.57 -12.07
N GLY A 252 11.14 16.24 -13.11
CA GLY A 252 11.40 17.68 -13.06
C GLY A 252 10.15 18.55 -12.86
N THR A 253 8.98 18.09 -13.28
CA THR A 253 7.70 18.81 -13.12
C THR A 253 7.11 18.61 -11.72
N MET A 254 7.29 17.44 -11.13
CA MET A 254 6.89 17.17 -9.74
C MET A 254 7.72 17.97 -8.74
N LEU A 255 9.01 18.19 -9.01
CA LEU A 255 9.96 18.80 -8.07
C LEU A 255 10.10 20.33 -8.17
N ARG A 256 9.42 20.98 -9.13
CA ARG A 256 9.41 22.46 -9.22
C ARG A 256 8.40 23.03 -8.24
N LEU A 257 8.90 23.67 -7.18
CA LEU A 257 8.10 24.47 -6.25
C LEU A 257 7.48 25.67 -6.99
#